data_AF-A0A0P9E1W0-F1
#
_entry.id   AF-A0A0P9E1W0-F1
#
_cell.length_a   1.000
_cell.length_b   1.000
_cell.length_c   1.000
_cell.angle_alpha   90.00
_cell.angle_beta   90.00
_cell.angle_gamma   90.00
#
_symmetry.space_group_name_H-M   'P 1'
#
loop_
_entity.id
_entity.type
_entity.pdbx_description
1 polymer ?
#
loop_
_entity_poly.entity_id
_entity_poly.type
_entity_poly.pdbx_seq_one_letter_code
_entity_poly.pdbx_strand_id
1 'polypeptide(L)'
;MARGLFDVVVNPGHSEDTMTLVADCANGYEHELHKLRDGTMVVLKNGGSPVKQIRIVRGHDDECPFHYIEMGPATAKAAYLRGGARCLLEYNELEHTVTLTKITVNKEQVILLTEKGRTKSRVRIGYSLLNKLGMAGARRSRTVRARHGSASVKLRLSVPANELSKEFVLSAGAAAKLRLDKGQLCLLAYDQAARTLSFSPLSDIPESVDPPNVSTPTGSTPDDSAQLIRSPYLPRPAQRTVTKTMPASRRAKSRTRKTAPSRLFAPHPPKAPKPESPSKTGASVVWFGPKLHRGRR
;
A
#
# COMPACT_ATOMS: atom_id res chain seq x y z
N MET A 1 7.83 -12.71 -19.13
CA MET A 1 8.32 -12.21 -17.82
C MET A 1 7.11 -11.93 -16.95
N ALA A 2 7.15 -12.24 -15.66
CA ALA A 2 6.07 -11.93 -14.74
C ALA A 2 6.41 -10.67 -13.93
N ARG A 3 5.41 -9.85 -13.60
CA ARG A 3 5.61 -8.61 -12.82
C ARG A 3 4.46 -8.33 -11.87
N GLY A 4 4.72 -7.57 -10.82
CA GLY A 4 3.68 -7.03 -9.92
C GLY A 4 4.23 -5.99 -8.94
N LEU A 5 3.32 -5.22 -8.33
CA LEU A 5 3.65 -4.14 -7.39
C LEU A 5 3.46 -4.60 -5.95
N PHE A 6 4.50 -4.49 -5.12
CA PHE A 6 4.52 -5.01 -3.75
C PHE A 6 4.98 -3.96 -2.76
N ASP A 7 4.34 -3.95 -1.59
CA ASP A 7 4.88 -3.27 -0.41
C ASP A 7 5.90 -4.16 0.30
N VAL A 8 6.95 -3.56 0.87
CA VAL A 8 8.03 -4.28 1.55
C VAL A 8 7.80 -4.29 3.05
N VAL A 9 7.71 -5.48 3.63
CA VAL A 9 7.71 -5.72 5.07
C VAL A 9 9.07 -6.31 5.44
N VAL A 10 9.75 -5.66 6.39
CA VAL A 10 11.02 -6.17 6.92
C VAL A 10 10.74 -6.76 8.30
N ASN A 11 10.88 -8.07 8.42
CA ASN A 11 10.56 -8.82 9.62
C ASN A 11 11.86 -9.43 10.20
N PRO A 12 12.32 -9.01 11.39
CA PRO A 12 13.53 -9.55 12.01
C PRO A 12 13.47 -11.04 12.35
N GLY A 13 12.27 -11.62 12.47
CA GLY A 13 12.09 -13.06 12.69
C GLY A 13 12.10 -13.89 11.41
N HIS A 14 12.18 -13.25 10.25
CA HIS A 14 12.17 -13.96 8.97
C HIS A 14 13.59 -14.37 8.56
N SER A 15 13.73 -15.50 7.86
CA SER A 15 15.03 -16.01 7.46
C SER A 15 15.73 -15.05 6.52
N GLU A 16 17.05 -14.94 6.67
CA GLU A 16 17.85 -14.00 5.91
C GLU A 16 18.02 -14.40 4.45
N ASP A 17 17.68 -15.64 4.07
CA ASP A 17 17.78 -16.16 2.70
C ASP A 17 16.42 -16.45 2.08
N THR A 18 15.33 -15.95 2.68
CA THR A 18 13.97 -16.15 2.19
C THR A 18 13.28 -14.84 1.87
N MET A 19 12.44 -14.86 0.84
CA MET A 19 11.46 -13.82 0.59
C MET A 19 10.09 -14.47 0.49
N THR A 20 9.20 -14.08 1.39
CA THR A 20 7.80 -14.52 1.34
C THR A 20 7.01 -13.58 0.44
N LEU A 21 6.34 -14.13 -0.55
CA LEU A 21 5.46 -13.42 -1.48
C LEU A 21 4.02 -13.63 -1.04
N VAL A 22 3.35 -12.57 -0.60
CA VAL A 22 1.91 -12.57 -0.32
C VAL A 22 1.22 -11.87 -1.49
N ALA A 23 0.73 -12.70 -2.39
CA ALA A 23 0.08 -12.35 -3.65
C ALA A 23 -1.46 -12.45 -3.50
N ASP A 24 -2.22 -12.17 -4.55
CA ASP A 24 -3.66 -12.48 -4.62
C ASP A 24 -4.59 -11.81 -3.58
N CYS A 25 -4.16 -10.64 -3.07
CA CYS A 25 -4.91 -9.81 -2.14
C CYS A 25 -6.10 -9.05 -2.77
N ALA A 26 -7.15 -8.80 -1.99
CA ALA A 26 -8.43 -8.25 -2.48
C ALA A 26 -8.34 -6.86 -3.16
N ASN A 27 -7.35 -6.02 -2.81
CA ASN A 27 -7.12 -4.73 -3.47
C ASN A 27 -5.74 -4.63 -4.11
N GLY A 28 -5.13 -5.77 -4.45
CA GLY A 28 -3.88 -5.84 -5.16
C GLY A 28 -3.96 -5.35 -6.61
N TYR A 29 -2.82 -5.02 -7.19
CA TYR A 29 -2.71 -4.79 -8.64
C TYR A 29 -2.57 -6.14 -9.34
N GLU A 30 -3.19 -6.29 -10.51
CA GLU A 30 -3.00 -7.48 -11.33
C GLU A 30 -1.51 -7.82 -11.52
N HIS A 31 -1.18 -9.10 -11.39
CA HIS A 31 0.17 -9.59 -11.52
C HIS A 31 0.22 -10.96 -12.20
N GLU A 32 1.34 -11.24 -12.85
CA GLU A 32 1.58 -12.54 -13.50
C GLU A 32 2.43 -13.48 -12.64
N LEU A 33 2.57 -13.18 -11.35
CA LEU A 33 3.54 -13.86 -10.50
C LEU A 33 3.15 -15.27 -10.13
N HIS A 34 2.00 -15.80 -10.56
CA HIS A 34 1.65 -17.23 -10.46
C HIS A 34 2.75 -18.16 -11.04
N LYS A 35 3.58 -17.66 -11.97
CA LYS A 35 4.74 -18.38 -12.53
C LYS A 35 5.87 -18.62 -11.52
N LEU A 36 5.98 -17.78 -10.49
CA LEU A 36 7.00 -17.90 -9.45
C LEU A 36 6.55 -18.89 -8.37
N ARG A 37 6.94 -20.16 -8.48
CA ARG A 37 6.44 -21.24 -7.60
C ARG A 37 7.01 -21.15 -6.19
N ASP A 38 6.29 -21.72 -5.23
CA ASP A 38 6.79 -21.89 -3.87
C ASP A 38 8.09 -22.73 -3.86
N GLY A 39 9.02 -22.38 -2.98
CA GLY A 39 10.31 -23.02 -2.85
C GLY A 39 11.33 -22.73 -3.97
N THR A 40 10.97 -21.95 -5.00
CA THR A 40 11.88 -21.62 -6.10
C THR A 40 13.11 -20.87 -5.59
N MET A 41 14.30 -21.35 -5.96
CA MET A 41 15.55 -20.62 -5.74
C MET A 41 15.77 -19.61 -6.85
N VAL A 42 15.99 -18.35 -6.50
CA VAL A 42 16.22 -17.27 -7.46
C VAL A 42 17.42 -16.42 -7.06
N VAL A 43 18.03 -15.77 -8.04
CA VAL A 43 19.03 -14.72 -7.80
C VAL A 43 18.31 -13.39 -7.72
N LEU A 44 18.37 -12.77 -6.55
CA LEU A 44 17.88 -11.41 -6.31
C LEU A 44 18.83 -10.42 -6.99
N LYS A 45 18.28 -9.53 -7.82
CA LYS A 45 18.98 -8.46 -8.50
C LYS A 45 18.52 -7.09 -7.98
N ASN A 46 19.47 -6.15 -7.90
CA ASN A 46 19.20 -4.74 -7.71
C ASN A 46 19.81 -3.95 -8.87
N GLY A 47 18.99 -3.26 -9.66
CA GLY A 47 19.47 -2.49 -10.81
C GLY A 47 20.27 -3.30 -11.83
N GLY A 48 19.95 -4.60 -11.99
CA GLY A 48 20.62 -5.51 -12.93
C GLY A 48 21.81 -6.29 -12.36
N SER A 49 22.39 -5.88 -11.23
CA SER A 49 23.49 -6.61 -10.60
C SER A 49 22.98 -7.71 -9.67
N PRO A 50 23.55 -8.93 -9.71
CA PRO A 50 23.21 -9.99 -8.77
C PRO A 50 23.65 -9.60 -7.36
N VAL A 51 22.75 -9.79 -6.41
CA VAL A 51 22.94 -9.42 -5.01
C VAL A 51 23.12 -10.65 -4.16
N LYS A 52 22.16 -11.59 -4.23
CA LYS A 52 22.06 -12.72 -3.32
C LYS A 52 21.16 -13.81 -3.89
N GLN A 53 21.48 -15.07 -3.63
CA GLN A 53 20.55 -16.16 -3.91
C GLN A 53 19.55 -16.30 -2.75
N ILE A 54 18.26 -16.38 -3.06
CA ILE A 54 17.18 -16.47 -2.07
C ILE A 54 16.19 -17.56 -2.46
N ARG A 55 15.49 -18.09 -1.47
CA ARG A 55 14.35 -18.99 -1.65
C ARG A 55 13.05 -18.19 -1.61
N ILE A 56 12.21 -18.37 -2.62
CA ILE A 56 10.85 -17.84 -2.60
C ILE A 56 9.97 -18.74 -1.74
N VAL A 57 9.20 -18.11 -0.87
CA VAL A 57 8.12 -18.75 -0.12
C VAL A 57 6.80 -18.10 -0.51
N ARG A 58 5.76 -18.87 -0.79
CA ARG A 58 4.42 -18.33 -0.96
C ARG A 58 3.75 -18.21 0.39
N GLY A 59 3.37 -16.98 0.76
CA GLY A 59 2.50 -16.79 1.91
C GLY A 59 1.10 -17.32 1.60
N HIS A 60 0.35 -17.64 2.65
CA HIS A 60 -1.05 -18.04 2.50
C HIS A 60 -1.93 -16.80 2.30
N ASP A 61 -3.02 -16.98 1.54
CA ASP A 61 -3.97 -15.95 1.12
C ASP A 61 -4.92 -15.54 2.27
N ASP A 62 -4.38 -15.31 3.46
CA ASP A 62 -5.16 -14.90 4.62
C ASP A 62 -5.51 -13.41 4.48
N GLU A 63 -6.73 -13.14 3.97
CA GLU A 63 -7.41 -11.84 3.91
C GLU A 63 -6.46 -10.62 3.82
N CYS A 64 -5.51 -10.65 2.88
CA CYS A 64 -4.56 -9.57 2.77
C CYS A 64 -5.21 -8.40 2.03
N PRO A 65 -5.02 -7.15 2.49
CA PRO A 65 -5.65 -6.02 1.84
C PRO A 65 -4.92 -5.67 0.54
N PHE A 66 -3.59 -5.88 0.45
CA PHE A 66 -2.72 -5.51 -0.67
C PHE A 66 -1.53 -6.46 -0.76
N HIS A 67 -0.94 -6.59 -1.95
CA HIS A 67 0.25 -7.41 -2.16
C HIS A 67 1.46 -6.87 -1.40
N TYR A 68 2.17 -7.76 -0.70
CA TYR A 68 3.41 -7.42 -0.02
C TYR A 68 4.41 -8.56 -0.07
N ILE A 69 5.68 -8.20 0.10
CA ILE A 69 6.77 -9.14 0.28
C ILE A 69 7.31 -9.00 1.70
N GLU A 70 7.58 -10.12 2.35
CA GLU A 70 8.29 -10.16 3.62
C GLU A 70 9.71 -10.68 3.40
N MET A 71 10.69 -10.03 4.04
CA MET A 71 12.09 -10.44 3.97
C MET A 71 12.83 -10.11 5.28
N GLY A 72 13.91 -10.84 5.54
CA GLY A 72 14.83 -10.56 6.63
C GLY A 72 15.58 -9.22 6.44
N PRO A 73 16.08 -8.60 7.53
CA PRO A 73 16.82 -7.35 7.47
C PRO A 73 18.05 -7.37 6.56
N ALA A 74 18.80 -8.47 6.50
CA ALA A 74 19.98 -8.59 5.64
C ALA A 74 19.59 -8.66 4.16
N THR A 75 18.54 -9.41 3.80
CA THR A 75 18.03 -9.43 2.41
C THR A 75 17.49 -8.07 2.00
N ALA A 76 16.70 -7.40 2.86
CA ALA A 76 16.22 -6.04 2.58
C ALA A 76 17.38 -5.06 2.36
N LYS A 77 18.41 -5.12 3.21
CA LYS A 77 19.60 -4.27 3.10
C LYS A 77 20.35 -4.55 1.81
N ALA A 78 20.54 -5.82 1.44
CA ALA A 78 21.21 -6.21 0.22
C ALA A 78 20.45 -5.72 -1.04
N ALA A 79 19.11 -5.72 -0.98
CA ALA A 79 18.22 -5.17 -2.01
C ALA A 79 18.07 -3.63 -1.96
N TYR A 80 18.72 -2.94 -1.00
CA TYR A 80 18.55 -1.50 -0.76
C TYR A 80 17.10 -1.07 -0.47
N LEU A 81 16.31 -1.98 0.10
CA LEU A 81 14.93 -1.75 0.49
C LEU A 81 14.81 -1.47 1.99
N ARG A 82 13.75 -0.77 2.36
CA ARG A 82 13.38 -0.48 3.75
C ARG A 82 11.94 -0.92 3.98
N GLY A 83 11.59 -1.23 5.23
CA GLY A 83 10.20 -1.51 5.59
C GLY A 83 9.28 -0.33 5.23
N GLY A 84 8.16 -0.64 4.57
CA GLY A 84 7.20 0.32 4.03
C GLY A 84 7.60 0.95 2.69
N ALA A 85 8.72 0.53 2.09
CA ALA A 85 8.99 0.87 0.69
C ALA A 85 8.03 0.13 -0.22
N ARG A 86 7.85 0.65 -1.44
CA ARG A 86 7.15 -0.04 -2.51
C ARG A 86 8.12 -0.38 -3.63
N CYS A 87 7.97 -1.55 -4.23
CA CYS A 87 8.77 -1.97 -5.36
C CYS A 87 7.93 -2.65 -6.44
N LEU A 88 8.38 -2.51 -7.68
CA LEU A 88 8.03 -3.41 -8.77
C LEU A 88 8.91 -4.65 -8.64
N LEU A 89 8.27 -5.81 -8.55
CA LEU A 89 8.92 -7.11 -8.59
C LEU A 89 8.79 -7.64 -10.01
N GLU A 90 9.92 -7.97 -10.63
CA GLU A 90 9.98 -8.59 -11.96
C GLU A 90 10.68 -9.95 -11.86
N TYR A 91 10.00 -11.00 -12.33
CA TYR A 91 10.53 -12.35 -12.38
C TYR A 91 10.84 -12.76 -13.82
N ASN A 92 12.11 -13.10 -14.05
CA ASN A 92 12.59 -13.72 -15.27
C ASN A 92 12.79 -15.22 -15.04
N GLU A 93 11.90 -16.01 -15.62
CA GLU A 93 11.87 -17.46 -15.49
C GLU A 93 13.09 -18.14 -16.16
N LEU A 94 13.57 -17.62 -17.29
CA LEU A 94 14.70 -18.20 -18.02
C LEU A 94 16.02 -18.03 -17.25
N GLU A 95 16.18 -16.89 -16.56
CA GLU A 95 17.38 -16.61 -15.76
C GLU A 95 17.26 -17.03 -14.30
N HIS A 96 16.08 -17.47 -13.86
CA HIS A 96 15.75 -17.63 -12.44
C HIS A 96 16.13 -16.39 -11.60
N THR A 97 15.82 -15.19 -12.10
CA THR A 97 16.15 -13.93 -11.42
C THR A 97 14.92 -13.17 -11.00
N VAL A 98 15.01 -12.52 -9.84
CA VAL A 98 14.01 -11.56 -9.36
C VAL A 98 14.67 -10.20 -9.24
N THR A 99 14.13 -9.21 -9.93
CA THR A 99 14.58 -7.82 -9.83
C THR A 99 13.57 -7.03 -9.00
N LEU A 100 14.07 -6.28 -8.01
CA LEU A 100 13.26 -5.38 -7.20
C LEU A 100 13.60 -3.93 -7.54
N THR A 101 12.67 -3.24 -8.18
CA THR A 101 12.82 -1.83 -8.56
C THR A 101 11.99 -0.96 -7.64
N LYS A 102 12.65 -0.15 -6.81
CA LYS A 102 11.96 0.75 -5.88
C LYS A 102 11.13 1.80 -6.61
N ILE A 103 9.86 1.92 -6.25
CA ILE A 103 8.95 2.96 -6.75
C ILE A 103 8.76 4.01 -5.66
N THR A 104 9.19 5.23 -5.95
CA THR A 104 9.10 6.35 -5.01
C THR A 104 7.82 7.16 -5.17
N VAL A 105 7.23 7.17 -6.36
CA VAL A 105 6.03 7.95 -6.66
C VAL A 105 4.91 7.02 -7.13
N ASN A 106 3.79 7.04 -6.42
CA ASN A 106 2.56 6.33 -6.81
C ASN A 106 1.49 7.34 -7.15
N LYS A 107 0.65 7.05 -8.15
CA LYS A 107 -0.40 7.94 -8.62
C LYS A 107 -1.74 7.20 -8.58
N GLU A 108 -2.81 7.89 -8.19
CA GLU A 108 -4.17 7.37 -8.22
C GLU A 108 -5.16 8.50 -8.54
N GLN A 109 -6.22 8.20 -9.28
CA GLN A 109 -7.30 9.15 -9.53
C GLN A 109 -8.23 9.21 -8.31
N VAL A 110 -8.59 10.43 -7.88
CA VAL A 110 -9.46 10.62 -6.72
C VAL A 110 -10.47 11.73 -6.97
N ILE A 111 -11.67 11.56 -6.42
CA ILE A 111 -12.65 12.64 -6.30
C ILE A 111 -12.38 13.35 -4.97
N LEU A 112 -12.08 14.65 -5.03
CA LEU A 112 -11.80 15.42 -3.84
C LEU A 112 -13.08 15.72 -3.06
N LEU A 113 -13.21 15.15 -1.87
CA LEU A 113 -14.26 15.52 -0.92
C LEU A 113 -13.75 16.58 0.06
N THR A 114 -14.67 17.38 0.60
CA THR A 114 -14.35 18.43 1.58
C THR A 114 -15.22 18.32 2.83
N GLU A 115 -14.60 18.25 4.01
CA GLU A 115 -15.26 18.33 5.32
C GLU A 115 -15.68 19.79 5.63
N LYS A 116 -16.98 20.00 5.87
CA LYS A 116 -17.52 21.30 6.29
C LYS A 116 -17.13 21.62 7.74
N GLY A 117 -16.96 22.90 8.06
CA GLY A 117 -16.84 23.40 9.43
C GLY A 117 -15.50 23.14 10.14
N ARG A 118 -14.48 22.61 9.46
CA ARG A 118 -13.15 22.38 10.04
C ARG A 118 -12.09 23.26 9.40
N THR A 119 -11.47 24.10 10.24
CA THR A 119 -10.37 25.00 9.87
C THR A 119 -8.98 24.33 9.99
N LYS A 120 -8.85 23.32 10.84
CA LYS A 120 -7.59 22.59 11.04
C LYS A 120 -7.22 21.83 9.77
N SER A 121 -6.01 22.05 9.25
CA SER A 121 -5.47 21.39 8.06
C SER A 121 -5.32 19.88 8.28
N ARG A 122 -6.31 19.11 7.83
CA ARG A 122 -6.39 17.65 7.95
C ARG A 122 -6.74 17.02 6.62
N VAL A 123 -6.33 15.76 6.47
CA VAL A 123 -6.75 14.88 5.39
C VAL A 123 -7.21 13.56 5.96
N ARG A 124 -8.34 13.07 5.47
CA ARG A 124 -8.82 11.71 5.69
C ARG A 124 -8.61 10.92 4.40
N ILE A 125 -7.81 9.87 4.47
CA ILE A 125 -7.55 8.98 3.33
C ILE A 125 -8.07 7.60 3.72
N GLY A 126 -9.01 7.08 2.94
CA GLY A 126 -9.49 5.72 3.08
C GLY A 126 -8.36 4.70 2.96
N TYR A 127 -8.45 3.59 3.67
CA TYR A 127 -7.33 2.65 3.78
C TYR A 127 -6.95 2.03 2.43
N SER A 128 -7.93 1.71 1.58
CA SER A 128 -7.68 1.16 0.24
C SER A 128 -6.87 2.14 -0.62
N LEU A 129 -7.26 3.41 -0.65
CA LEU A 129 -6.53 4.47 -1.36
C LEU A 129 -5.13 4.73 -0.76
N LEU A 130 -5.03 4.75 0.56
CA LEU A 130 -3.75 4.94 1.26
C LEU A 130 -2.74 3.87 0.86
N ASN A 131 -3.18 2.61 0.77
CA ASN A 131 -2.32 1.55 0.31
C ASN A 131 -2.03 1.66 -1.19
N LYS A 132 -2.99 1.98 -2.06
CA LYS A 132 -2.68 2.27 -3.48
C LYS A 132 -1.63 3.36 -3.69
N LEU A 133 -1.56 4.36 -2.81
CA LEU A 133 -0.53 5.41 -2.84
C LEU A 133 0.83 4.96 -2.27
N GLY A 134 0.97 3.72 -1.79
CA GLY A 134 2.19 3.24 -1.15
C GLY A 134 2.44 3.92 0.19
N MET A 135 1.38 4.25 0.93
CA MET A 135 1.46 4.93 2.22
C MET A 135 1.35 3.98 3.41
N ALA A 136 1.63 2.68 3.26
CA ALA A 136 1.47 1.67 4.32
C ALA A 136 2.16 2.07 5.66
N GLY A 137 3.34 2.69 5.59
CA GLY A 137 4.07 3.20 6.77
C GLY A 137 3.50 4.49 7.38
N ALA A 138 2.57 5.18 6.71
CA ALA A 138 2.04 6.47 7.13
C ALA A 138 1.19 6.40 8.40
N ARG A 139 0.75 5.21 8.85
CA ARG A 139 0.09 5.05 10.16
C ARG A 139 0.97 5.55 11.32
N ARG A 140 2.31 5.47 11.18
CA ARG A 140 3.27 5.99 12.16
C ARG A 140 3.46 7.51 12.04
N SER A 141 3.31 8.07 10.85
CA SER A 141 3.45 9.50 10.58
C SER A 141 2.10 10.20 10.60
N ARG A 142 1.83 10.96 11.66
CA ARG A 142 0.57 11.72 11.78
C ARG A 142 0.47 12.90 10.81
N THR A 143 1.51 13.21 10.04
CA THR A 143 1.53 14.37 9.12
C THR A 143 2.08 14.05 7.74
N VAL A 144 1.54 14.70 6.73
CA VAL A 144 1.97 14.64 5.32
C VAL A 144 1.99 16.05 4.73
N ARG A 145 2.93 16.36 3.83
CA ARG A 145 2.89 17.63 3.09
C ARG A 145 2.01 17.45 1.87
N ALA A 146 1.19 18.44 1.54
CA ALA A 146 0.41 18.50 0.32
C ALA A 146 0.84 19.69 -0.53
N ARG A 147 0.76 19.56 -1.85
CA ARG A 147 1.07 20.62 -2.82
C ARG A 147 0.14 20.59 -4.03
N HIS A 148 -0.23 21.76 -4.52
CA HIS A 148 -0.95 21.95 -5.78
C HIS A 148 -0.41 23.23 -6.43
N GLY A 149 0.27 23.09 -7.57
CA GLY A 149 1.09 24.16 -8.14
C GLY A 149 2.11 24.70 -7.12
N SER A 150 2.10 26.02 -6.90
CA SER A 150 2.95 26.70 -5.90
C SER A 150 2.41 26.63 -4.47
N ALA A 151 1.15 26.25 -4.28
CA ALA A 151 0.53 26.16 -2.96
C ALA A 151 1.00 24.91 -2.21
N SER A 152 1.32 25.03 -0.93
CA SER A 152 1.68 23.89 -0.08
C SER A 152 1.13 24.02 1.33
N VAL A 153 0.71 22.91 1.93
CA VAL A 153 0.17 22.86 3.29
C VAL A 153 0.59 21.56 3.99
N LYS A 154 0.88 21.64 5.29
CA LYS A 154 1.10 20.46 6.14
C LYS A 154 -0.24 19.95 6.65
N LEU A 155 -0.57 18.70 6.35
CA LEU A 155 -1.83 18.06 6.71
C LEU A 155 -1.61 17.05 7.82
N ARG A 156 -2.53 17.00 8.79
CA ARG A 156 -2.61 15.86 9.71
C ARG A 156 -3.41 14.74 9.06
N LEU A 157 -2.80 13.57 8.92
CA LEU A 157 -3.41 12.38 8.32
C LEU A 157 -4.35 11.70 9.34
N SER A 158 -5.53 11.33 8.85
CA SER A 158 -6.51 10.49 9.54
C SER A 158 -6.87 9.33 8.63
N VAL A 159 -6.85 8.11 9.16
CA VAL A 159 -7.25 6.90 8.41
C VAL A 159 -8.52 6.38 9.06
N PRO A 160 -9.64 6.28 8.34
CA PRO A 160 -10.87 5.70 8.90
C PRO A 160 -10.67 4.20 9.15
N ALA A 161 -11.47 3.62 10.04
CA ALA A 161 -11.42 2.19 10.36
C ALA A 161 -11.90 1.30 9.20
N ASN A 162 -12.67 1.83 8.25
CA ASN A 162 -13.15 1.07 7.09
C ASN A 162 -12.00 0.79 6.11
N GLU A 163 -11.62 -0.47 6.01
CA GLU A 163 -10.50 -0.94 5.19
C GLU A 163 -10.75 -0.82 3.69
N LEU A 164 -12.01 -0.86 3.27
CA LEU A 164 -12.42 -0.77 1.86
C LEU A 164 -12.62 0.67 1.38
N SER A 165 -12.52 1.65 2.27
CA SER A 165 -12.74 3.05 1.91
C SER A 165 -11.68 3.53 0.91
N LYS A 166 -12.14 4.10 -0.20
CA LYS A 166 -11.32 4.77 -1.23
C LYS A 166 -11.43 6.30 -1.16
N GLU A 167 -12.09 6.82 -0.12
CA GLU A 167 -12.37 8.25 -0.02
C GLU A 167 -11.10 9.08 0.19
N PHE A 168 -11.06 10.25 -0.44
CA PHE A 168 -10.09 11.28 -0.16
C PHE A 168 -10.80 12.55 0.30
N VAL A 169 -10.64 12.93 1.57
CA VAL A 169 -11.36 14.06 2.16
C VAL A 169 -10.40 15.08 2.76
N LEU A 170 -10.46 16.32 2.29
CA LEU A 170 -9.72 17.45 2.88
C LEU A 170 -10.61 18.25 3.84
N SER A 171 -10.01 18.84 4.88
CA SER A 171 -10.68 19.94 5.60
C SER A 171 -10.88 21.14 4.67
N ALA A 172 -12.00 21.88 4.80
CA ALA A 172 -12.26 23.08 4.00
C ALA A 172 -11.09 24.08 4.00
N GLY A 173 -10.46 24.33 5.15
CA GLY A 173 -9.30 25.22 5.23
C GLY A 173 -8.05 24.72 4.49
N ALA A 174 -7.87 23.40 4.34
CA ALA A 174 -6.80 22.83 3.54
C ALA A 174 -7.09 22.90 2.04
N ALA A 175 -8.32 22.58 1.64
CA ALA A 175 -8.76 22.68 0.25
C ALA A 175 -8.60 24.12 -0.28
N ALA A 176 -9.06 25.11 0.50
CA ALA A 176 -8.89 26.53 0.17
C ALA A 176 -7.42 26.94 0.04
N LYS A 177 -6.55 26.52 0.97
CA LYS A 177 -5.10 26.79 0.90
C LYS A 177 -4.44 26.18 -0.33
N LEU A 178 -4.89 25.01 -0.75
CA LEU A 178 -4.42 24.31 -1.94
C LEU A 178 -5.10 24.79 -3.23
N ARG A 179 -6.10 25.68 -3.14
CA ARG A 179 -6.92 26.12 -4.28
C ARG A 179 -7.53 24.93 -5.03
N LEU A 180 -8.11 24.01 -4.27
CA LEU A 180 -8.79 22.83 -4.80
C LEU A 180 -10.27 22.91 -4.49
N ASP A 181 -11.10 22.56 -5.47
CA ASP A 181 -12.54 22.62 -5.37
C ASP A 181 -13.16 21.29 -4.94
N LYS A 182 -14.27 21.36 -4.20
CA LYS A 182 -15.00 20.16 -3.81
C LYS A 182 -15.60 19.47 -5.03
N GLY A 183 -15.44 18.16 -5.11
CA GLY A 183 -15.95 17.33 -6.20
C GLY A 183 -15.03 17.28 -7.41
N GLN A 184 -13.92 18.01 -7.39
CA GLN A 184 -12.92 17.97 -8.46
C GLN A 184 -12.30 16.58 -8.54
N LEU A 185 -12.31 16.00 -9.74
CA LEU A 185 -11.55 14.80 -10.05
C LEU A 185 -10.09 15.23 -10.32
N CYS A 186 -9.14 14.63 -9.61
CA CYS A 186 -7.72 14.96 -9.75
C CYS A 186 -6.85 13.72 -9.71
N LEU A 187 -5.64 13.85 -10.28
CA LEU A 187 -4.60 12.84 -10.13
C LEU A 187 -3.81 13.16 -8.86
N LEU A 188 -3.86 12.23 -7.91
CA LEU A 188 -3.14 12.31 -6.64
C LEU A 188 -1.85 11.52 -6.75
N ALA A 189 -0.70 12.17 -6.60
CA ALA A 189 0.59 11.52 -6.58
C ALA A 189 1.22 11.60 -5.19
N TYR A 190 1.68 10.48 -4.63
CA TYR A 190 2.43 10.45 -3.38
C TYR A 190 3.90 10.11 -3.63
N ASP A 191 4.78 11.03 -3.27
CA ASP A 191 6.22 10.82 -3.22
C ASP A 191 6.60 10.30 -1.82
N GLN A 192 7.01 9.03 -1.74
CA GLN A 192 7.44 8.37 -0.52
C GLN A 192 8.73 8.96 0.07
N ALA A 193 9.65 9.45 -0.78
CA ALA A 193 10.92 10.01 -0.34
C ALA A 193 10.70 11.40 0.27
N ALA A 194 9.95 12.26 -0.41
CA ALA A 194 9.62 13.61 0.06
C ALA A 194 8.44 13.64 1.06
N ARG A 195 7.72 12.52 1.25
CA ARG A 195 6.46 12.42 2.02
C ARG A 195 5.47 13.51 1.63
N THR A 196 5.31 13.69 0.32
CA THR A 196 4.53 14.79 -0.25
C THR A 196 3.45 14.26 -1.18
N LEU A 197 2.21 14.71 -0.96
CA LEU A 197 1.08 14.53 -1.86
C LEU A 197 1.04 15.70 -2.85
N SER A 198 1.08 15.42 -4.14
CA SER A 198 0.81 16.40 -5.21
C SER A 198 -0.53 16.13 -5.84
N PHE A 199 -1.25 17.21 -6.14
CA PHE A 199 -2.44 17.19 -6.97
C PHE A 199 -2.09 17.74 -8.35
N SER A 200 -2.57 17.09 -9.40
CA SER A 200 -2.61 17.65 -10.75
C SER A 200 -4.01 17.48 -11.35
N PRO A 201 -4.44 18.39 -12.22
CA PRO A 201 -5.60 18.19 -13.07
C PRO A 201 -5.47 16.88 -13.87
N LEU A 202 -6.60 16.23 -14.17
CA LEU A 202 -6.59 15.09 -15.09
C LEU A 202 -6.41 15.49 -16.55
N SER A 203 -6.75 16.73 -16.90
CA SER A 203 -6.47 17.33 -18.21
C SER A 203 -4.99 17.34 -18.57
N ASP A 204 -4.11 17.25 -17.57
CA ASP A 204 -2.66 17.34 -17.73
C ASP A 204 -2.01 15.94 -17.85
N ILE A 205 -2.81 14.87 -17.90
CA ILE A 205 -2.31 13.54 -18.21
C ILE A 205 -2.19 13.46 -19.73
N PRO A 206 -0.98 13.42 -20.30
CA PRO A 206 -0.86 13.04 -21.70
C PRO A 206 -1.47 11.66 -21.81
N GLU A 207 -2.54 11.56 -22.60
CA GLU A 207 -3.19 10.31 -22.98
C GLU A 207 -2.08 9.33 -23.31
N SER A 208 -1.97 8.27 -22.51
CA SER A 208 -0.85 7.33 -22.55
C SER A 208 -0.62 6.91 -23.99
N VAL A 209 0.56 7.20 -24.53
CA VAL A 209 1.01 6.64 -25.80
C VAL A 209 0.94 5.14 -25.65
N ASP A 210 -0.06 4.53 -26.29
CA ASP A 210 -0.12 3.09 -26.45
C ASP A 210 1.23 2.62 -27.00
N PRO A 211 1.82 1.53 -26.48
CA PRO A 211 2.99 0.95 -27.11
C PRO A 211 2.65 0.68 -28.58
N PRO A 212 3.58 0.90 -29.52
CA PRO A 212 3.31 0.75 -30.94
C PRO A 212 2.74 -0.65 -31.18
N ASN A 213 1.46 -0.68 -31.60
CA ASN A 213 0.83 -1.87 -32.08
C ASN A 213 1.75 -2.46 -33.15
N VAL A 214 2.24 -3.66 -32.85
CA VAL A 214 2.92 -4.53 -33.79
C VAL A 214 2.06 -4.58 -35.05
N SER A 215 2.63 -4.09 -36.13
CA SER A 215 2.09 -4.11 -37.47
C SER A 215 1.54 -5.51 -37.79
N THR A 216 0.24 -5.61 -37.96
CA THR A 216 -0.40 -6.75 -38.60
C THR A 216 0.13 -6.82 -40.04
N PRO A 217 0.71 -7.95 -40.49
CA PRO A 217 1.01 -8.14 -41.89
C PRO A 217 -0.32 -8.37 -42.62
N THR A 218 -0.61 -7.48 -43.57
CA THR A 218 -1.61 -7.65 -44.61
C THR A 218 -1.31 -8.94 -45.38
N GLY A 219 -2.09 -9.99 -45.12
CA GLY A 219 -2.03 -11.28 -45.80
C GLY A 219 -3.41 -11.67 -46.30
N SER A 220 -3.64 -11.39 -47.58
CA SER A 220 -4.58 -12.00 -48.53
C SER A 220 -5.61 -13.03 -48.02
N THR A 221 -6.87 -12.71 -48.31
CA THR A 221 -8.01 -13.63 -48.52
C THR A 221 -7.64 -14.82 -49.42
N PRO A 222 -8.29 -15.98 -49.21
CA PRO A 222 -9.43 -16.31 -50.06
C PRO A 222 -10.67 -16.81 -49.29
N ASP A 223 -11.79 -16.23 -49.70
CA ASP A 223 -13.08 -16.87 -50.01
C ASP A 223 -13.25 -18.34 -49.59
N ASP A 224 -14.14 -18.60 -48.63
CA ASP A 224 -15.05 -19.73 -48.77
C ASP A 224 -16.33 -19.57 -47.93
N SER A 225 -17.42 -20.01 -48.54
CA SER A 225 -18.80 -19.74 -48.21
C SER A 225 -19.36 -20.77 -47.23
N ALA A 226 -19.93 -20.35 -46.10
CA ALA A 226 -20.86 -21.19 -45.32
C ALA A 226 -21.79 -20.39 -44.38
N GLN A 227 -22.99 -20.12 -44.92
CA GLN A 227 -24.33 -20.08 -44.33
C GLN A 227 -24.54 -19.85 -42.80
N LEU A 228 -25.24 -18.75 -42.53
CA LEU A 228 -26.46 -18.60 -41.70
C LEU A 228 -26.90 -19.79 -40.82
N ILE A 229 -26.80 -19.61 -39.49
CA ILE A 229 -27.84 -20.08 -38.56
C ILE A 229 -28.25 -18.93 -37.64
N ARG A 230 -29.46 -18.42 -37.89
CA ARG A 230 -30.20 -17.52 -37.01
C ARG A 230 -30.58 -18.29 -35.73
N SER A 231 -30.27 -17.74 -34.57
CA SER A 231 -30.88 -18.17 -33.30
C SER A 231 -31.44 -16.94 -32.57
N PRO A 232 -32.77 -16.80 -32.45
CA PRO A 232 -33.39 -15.75 -31.68
C PRO A 232 -33.81 -16.32 -30.32
N TYR A 233 -33.02 -16.04 -29.28
CA TYR A 233 -33.50 -16.19 -27.90
C TYR A 233 -33.26 -14.90 -27.13
N LEU A 234 -34.25 -14.01 -27.24
CA LEU A 234 -34.59 -13.02 -26.24
C LEU A 234 -35.23 -13.73 -25.04
N PRO A 235 -34.85 -13.37 -23.81
CA PRO A 235 -35.82 -13.30 -22.73
C PRO A 235 -35.98 -11.88 -22.20
N ARG A 236 -37.24 -11.48 -22.31
CA ARG A 236 -37.98 -10.35 -21.74
C ARG A 236 -37.61 -9.99 -20.28
N PRO A 237 -37.70 -8.71 -19.90
CA PRO A 237 -37.39 -8.24 -18.55
C PRO A 237 -38.56 -8.48 -17.59
N ALA A 238 -38.28 -9.02 -16.40
CA ALA A 238 -39.23 -9.05 -15.30
C ALA A 238 -39.08 -7.79 -14.45
N GLN A 239 -39.94 -6.80 -14.71
CA GLN A 239 -40.25 -5.75 -13.75
C GLN A 239 -41.01 -6.36 -12.57
N ARG A 240 -40.54 -6.10 -11.34
CA ARG A 240 -41.36 -6.27 -10.15
C ARG A 240 -41.17 -5.07 -9.23
N THR A 241 -41.99 -4.06 -9.47
CA THR A 241 -42.36 -3.03 -8.51
C THR A 241 -43.21 -3.67 -7.41
N VAL A 242 -42.73 -3.62 -6.17
CA VAL A 242 -43.61 -3.72 -4.99
C VAL A 242 -43.27 -2.55 -4.08
N THR A 243 -44.11 -1.52 -4.20
CA THR A 243 -44.30 -0.49 -3.18
C THR A 243 -44.89 -1.14 -1.93
N LYS A 244 -44.24 -0.93 -0.77
CA LYS A 244 -44.91 -1.09 0.52
C LYS A 244 -44.60 0.09 1.41
N THR A 245 -45.46 1.10 1.28
CA THR A 245 -45.67 2.17 2.25
C THR A 245 -46.24 1.57 3.53
N MET A 246 -45.59 1.80 4.68
CA MET A 246 -46.23 1.72 5.99
C MET A 246 -45.65 2.83 6.90
N PRO A 247 -46.47 3.40 7.80
CA PRO A 247 -46.30 4.75 8.30
C PRO A 247 -45.51 4.84 9.61
N ALA A 248 -45.18 6.09 9.93
CA ALA A 248 -44.55 6.58 11.14
C ALA A 248 -45.17 6.02 12.44
N SER A 249 -44.31 5.68 13.40
CA SER A 249 -44.70 5.49 14.79
C SER A 249 -43.54 5.81 15.74
N ARG A 250 -43.76 6.88 16.52
CA ARG A 250 -43.43 7.07 17.94
C ARG A 250 -41.95 6.91 18.35
N ARG A 251 -41.26 8.01 18.69
CA ARG A 251 -41.30 8.69 20.01
C ARG A 251 -40.93 7.73 21.16
N ALA A 252 -39.65 7.64 21.46
CA ALA A 252 -39.17 7.27 22.80
C ALA A 252 -37.90 8.06 23.13
N LYS A 253 -38.06 9.05 24.02
CA LYS A 253 -36.98 9.68 24.77
C LYS A 253 -36.55 8.70 25.85
N SER A 254 -35.39 8.06 25.72
CA SER A 254 -34.76 7.34 26.83
C SER A 254 -33.75 8.26 27.53
N ARG A 255 -34.19 8.72 28.70
CA ARG A 255 -33.39 9.35 29.75
C ARG A 255 -32.33 8.36 30.27
N THR A 256 -31.10 8.85 30.35
CA THR A 256 -30.10 8.64 31.41
C THR A 256 -30.18 7.37 32.27
N ARG A 257 -29.10 6.56 32.23
CA ARG A 257 -28.55 5.94 33.44
C ARG A 257 -27.03 6.12 33.45
N LYS A 258 -26.55 6.87 34.43
CA LYS A 258 -25.13 6.94 34.79
C LYS A 258 -24.74 5.58 35.33
N THR A 259 -23.89 4.86 34.61
CA THR A 259 -23.22 3.67 35.13
C THR A 259 -21.99 4.13 35.89
N ALA A 260 -21.98 3.90 37.21
CA ALA A 260 -20.81 4.08 38.04
C ALA A 260 -19.71 3.07 37.63
N PRO A 261 -18.42 3.43 37.73
CA PRO A 261 -17.35 2.49 37.43
C PRO A 261 -17.24 1.46 38.56
N SER A 262 -17.57 0.21 38.26
CA SER A 262 -17.23 -0.95 39.07
C SER A 262 -15.70 -1.12 39.09
N ARG A 263 -15.08 -0.69 40.19
CA ARG A 263 -13.74 -1.13 40.60
C ARG A 263 -13.85 -2.58 41.06
N LEU A 264 -13.46 -3.54 40.25
CA LEU A 264 -13.16 -4.89 40.72
C LEU A 264 -12.11 -5.56 39.83
N PHE A 265 -11.09 -6.10 40.50
CA PHE A 265 -10.05 -7.03 40.04
C PHE A 265 -8.97 -6.49 39.09
N ALA A 266 -7.91 -5.94 39.70
CA ALA A 266 -6.57 -6.07 39.16
C ALA A 266 -6.05 -7.48 39.46
N PRO A 267 -5.71 -8.31 38.45
CA PRO A 267 -4.96 -9.53 38.69
C PRO A 267 -3.52 -9.16 39.07
N HIS A 268 -3.06 -9.70 40.20
CA HIS A 268 -1.67 -9.63 40.62
C HIS A 268 -0.76 -10.18 39.51
N PRO A 269 0.32 -9.47 39.12
CA PRO A 269 1.33 -10.06 38.26
C PRO A 269 2.07 -11.17 39.03
N PRO A 270 2.35 -12.33 38.41
CA PRO A 270 3.17 -13.36 39.03
C PRO A 270 4.59 -12.81 39.28
N LYS A 271 5.10 -13.06 40.49
CA LYS A 271 6.49 -12.80 40.88
C LYS A 271 7.43 -13.44 39.85
N ALA A 272 8.21 -12.62 39.16
CA ALA A 272 9.32 -13.10 38.36
C ALA A 272 10.34 -13.84 39.26
N PRO A 273 10.89 -14.98 38.82
CA PRO A 273 11.97 -15.64 39.52
C PRO A 273 13.20 -14.74 39.60
N LYS A 274 13.81 -14.77 40.78
CA LYS A 274 15.03 -14.03 41.17
C LYS A 274 16.15 -14.39 40.18
N PRO A 275 16.83 -13.42 39.54
CA PRO A 275 17.97 -13.72 38.70
C PRO A 275 19.10 -14.28 39.57
N GLU A 276 19.55 -15.48 39.23
CA GLU A 276 20.79 -16.04 39.74
C GLU A 276 21.94 -15.11 39.36
N SER A 277 22.71 -14.74 40.37
CA SER A 277 23.93 -13.95 40.27
C SER A 277 24.98 -14.70 39.45
N PRO A 278 25.46 -14.16 38.32
CA PRO A 278 26.57 -14.77 37.61
C PRO A 278 27.84 -14.65 38.45
N SER A 279 28.44 -15.81 38.69
CA SER A 279 29.77 -15.98 39.28
C SER A 279 30.79 -15.10 38.55
N LYS A 280 31.51 -14.30 39.34
CA LYS A 280 32.69 -13.56 38.94
C LYS A 280 33.76 -14.51 38.42
N THR A 281 34.07 -14.42 37.14
CA THR A 281 35.37 -14.86 36.61
C THR A 281 35.91 -13.74 35.74
N GLY A 282 37.04 -13.20 36.16
CA GLY A 282 37.62 -11.98 35.61
C GLY A 282 38.23 -12.15 34.22
N ALA A 283 38.23 -11.05 33.49
CA ALA A 283 39.26 -10.68 32.53
C ALA A 283 39.19 -9.17 32.33
N SER A 284 40.18 -8.47 32.89
CA SER A 284 40.40 -7.04 32.69
C SER A 284 40.87 -6.83 31.25
N VAL A 285 40.05 -6.18 30.41
CA VAL A 285 40.48 -5.69 29.09
C VAL A 285 40.54 -4.17 29.16
N VAL A 286 41.77 -3.66 29.16
CA VAL A 286 42.11 -2.24 29.07
C VAL A 286 41.77 -1.75 27.67
N TRP A 287 40.82 -0.82 27.56
CA TRP A 287 40.54 -0.10 26.32
C TRP A 287 41.35 1.21 26.29
N PHE A 288 42.38 1.25 25.44
CA PHE A 288 43.03 2.49 25.03
C PHE A 288 42.20 3.13 23.90
N GLY A 289 41.59 4.29 24.17
CA GLY A 289 40.94 5.10 23.14
C GLY A 289 41.95 5.99 22.41
N PRO A 290 41.92 6.10 21.07
CA PRO A 290 42.76 7.04 20.35
C PRO A 290 42.21 8.47 20.42
N LYS A 291 43.11 9.41 20.73
CA LYS A 291 42.90 10.87 20.75
C LYS A 291 42.51 11.38 19.35
N LEU A 292 41.37 12.06 19.26
CA LEU A 292 40.99 12.88 18.11
C LEU A 292 41.79 14.20 18.13
N HIS A 293 42.69 14.38 17.18
CA HIS A 293 43.32 15.67 16.90
C HIS A 293 42.34 16.58 16.16
N ARG A 294 42.06 17.74 16.77
CA ARG A 294 41.46 18.92 16.14
C ARG A 294 42.47 19.53 15.17
N GLY A 295 42.21 19.46 13.87
CA GLY A 295 42.87 20.28 12.86
C GLY A 295 41.93 21.38 12.39
N ARG A 296 42.21 22.63 12.79
CA ARG A 296 41.74 23.85 12.12
C ARG A 296 42.61 24.08 10.89
N ARG A 297 42.01 24.27 9.72
CA ARG A 297 42.31 25.36 8.78
C ARG A 297 41.04 25.71 8.03
#